data_AF-A0A9W4TW43-F1
#
_entry.id   AF-A0A9W4TW43-F1
#
_cell.length_a   1.000
_cell.length_b   1.000
_cell.length_c   1.000
_cell.angle_alpha   90.00
_cell.angle_beta   90.00
_cell.angle_gamma   90.00
#
_symmetry.space_group_name_H-M   'P 1'
#
loop_
_entity.id
_entity.type
_entity.pdbx_description
1 polymer ?
#
loop_
_entity_poly.entity_id
_entity_poly.type
_entity_poly.pdbx_seq_one_letter_code
_entity_poly.pdbx_strand_id
1 'polypeptide(L)'
;MDFDPLSLFTPSPSVEDDIRTLEHKEVKEIPYEDEDDHLQPIHILDLPLLKLNPPFEVVMIFLKLFQPSQVTNFYTTAEDEKDPDSIFKEKGIYQIELDLALVWLRDFCPRFNTISKLAAIPRLSNSFKLINDYNSYFTRLISTPLPYTDAQISLIHKEASLRVSENCGRTAQPQIIRKIKLDDFEEVISLKEPSLTNDNLGLKTWGSSLILSNRLIRNPEKYLKGEVLELGSGTGLTGIVISKLGYNVILTDLPEITPNLRENCKLNKCDSLVCELDWSDPTSFIKQKSDIKFDTIMLSDPIYSSKHPYWVVNMIKLFSKSTSNIIVQIPLRPKFEKEREVLWELLSDYKVVEEAVESGYDDFGVMQFLFKLYNL
;
A
#
# COMPACT_ATOMS: atom_id res chain seq x y z
N MET A 1 26.20 7.14 3.97
CA MET A 1 24.76 6.87 4.03
C MET A 1 24.60 5.75 5.04
N ASP A 2 24.00 6.03 6.20
CA ASP A 2 23.95 5.09 7.34
C ASP A 2 22.56 4.50 7.56
N PHE A 3 21.64 4.72 6.61
CA PHE A 3 20.27 4.23 6.71
C PHE A 3 20.06 3.12 5.69
N ASP A 4 19.70 1.93 6.19
CA ASP A 4 19.27 0.80 5.37
C ASP A 4 17.73 0.70 5.42
N PRO A 5 17.03 1.00 4.31
CA PRO A 5 15.59 0.81 4.18
C PRO A 5 15.12 -0.60 4.60
N LEU A 6 15.91 -1.64 4.31
CA LEU A 6 15.58 -3.05 4.58
C LEU A 6 15.49 -3.34 6.08
N SER A 7 16.14 -2.53 6.90
CA SER A 7 16.11 -2.63 8.35
C SER A 7 14.76 -2.25 8.99
N LEU A 8 13.82 -1.68 8.21
CA LEU A 8 12.41 -1.52 8.58
C LEU A 8 11.56 -2.78 8.28
N PHE A 9 12.08 -3.67 7.43
CA PHE A 9 11.38 -4.86 6.94
C PHE A 9 11.93 -6.16 7.55
N THR A 10 12.92 -6.07 8.44
CA THR A 10 13.45 -7.22 9.16
C THR A 10 12.53 -7.53 10.34
N PRO A 11 11.86 -8.69 10.38
CA PRO A 11 11.09 -9.10 11.55
C PRO A 11 12.02 -9.21 12.76
N SER A 12 11.50 -8.90 13.94
CA SER A 12 12.20 -9.22 15.19
C SER A 12 12.45 -10.73 15.26
N PRO A 13 13.58 -11.20 15.82
CA PRO A 13 13.79 -12.62 16.03
C PRO A 13 12.62 -13.19 16.82
N SER A 14 12.02 -14.26 16.31
CA SER A 14 10.94 -14.98 16.98
C SER A 14 11.40 -15.37 18.39
N VAL A 15 10.67 -14.92 19.40
CA VAL A 15 10.70 -15.57 20.70
C VAL A 15 10.16 -16.98 20.45
N GLU A 16 10.92 -18.01 20.83
CA GLU A 16 10.46 -19.39 20.76
C GLU A 16 9.17 -19.52 21.57
N ASP A 17 8.02 -19.53 20.90
CA ASP A 17 6.77 -19.90 21.51
C ASP A 17 6.84 -21.40 21.82
N ASP A 18 6.81 -21.71 23.12
CA ASP A 18 6.77 -23.08 23.65
C ASP A 18 5.73 -23.91 22.89
N ILE A 19 6.22 -24.96 22.22
CA ILE A 19 5.39 -25.97 21.55
C ILE A 19 4.52 -26.63 22.62
N ARG A 20 3.27 -26.17 22.76
CA ARG A 20 2.26 -26.88 23.53
C ARG A 20 1.85 -28.12 22.76
N THR A 21 2.21 -29.28 23.28
CA THR A 21 1.72 -30.58 22.85
C THR A 21 0.19 -30.62 22.95
N LEU A 22 -0.47 -30.76 21.80
CA LEU A 22 -1.91 -31.01 21.73
C LEU A 22 -2.18 -32.49 22.04
N GLU A 23 -2.97 -32.75 23.09
CA GLU A 23 -3.45 -34.09 23.40
C GLU A 23 -4.42 -34.58 22.31
N HIS A 24 -4.18 -35.79 21.80
CA HIS A 24 -5.07 -36.48 20.88
C HIS A 24 -6.44 -36.72 21.51
N LYS A 25 -7.47 -36.04 21.02
CA LYS A 25 -8.87 -36.43 21.21
C LYS A 25 -9.34 -37.25 20.01
N GLU A 26 -9.95 -38.38 20.29
CA GLU A 26 -10.61 -39.23 19.29
C GLU A 26 -11.62 -38.42 18.47
N VAL A 27 -11.49 -38.51 17.16
CA VAL A 27 -12.39 -37.88 16.18
C VAL A 27 -13.66 -38.72 16.11
N LYS A 28 -14.81 -38.14 16.46
CA LYS A 28 -16.11 -38.71 16.12
C LYS A 28 -16.40 -38.40 14.65
N GLU A 29 -16.73 -39.43 13.87
CA GLU A 29 -17.23 -39.28 12.51
C GLU A 29 -18.53 -38.46 12.54
N ILE A 30 -18.49 -37.29 11.91
CA ILE A 30 -19.65 -36.45 11.61
C ILE A 30 -20.07 -36.79 10.18
N PRO A 31 -21.37 -36.96 9.88
CA PRO A 31 -21.83 -37.28 8.53
C PRO A 31 -21.46 -36.14 7.55
N TYR A 32 -20.92 -36.52 6.39
CA TYR A 32 -20.63 -35.63 5.27
C TYR A 32 -21.96 -35.17 4.64
N GLU A 33 -22.25 -33.87 4.68
CA GLU A 33 -23.32 -33.24 3.88
C GLU A 33 -22.65 -32.43 2.75
N ASP A 34 -23.00 -32.76 1.50
CA ASP A 34 -22.37 -32.26 0.24
C ASP A 34 -22.64 -30.77 -0.08
N GLU A 35 -23.33 -30.02 0.79
CA GLU A 35 -23.75 -28.64 0.46
C GLU A 35 -22.63 -27.60 0.66
N ASP A 36 -21.61 -27.87 1.48
CA ASP A 36 -20.58 -26.87 1.88
C ASP A 36 -19.22 -26.99 1.15
N ASP A 37 -19.04 -27.95 0.24
CA ASP A 37 -17.73 -28.28 -0.38
C ASP A 37 -17.12 -27.11 -1.18
N HIS A 38 -17.96 -26.20 -1.67
CA HIS A 38 -17.57 -25.03 -2.44
C HIS A 38 -17.08 -23.84 -1.59
N LEU A 39 -17.16 -23.92 -0.26
CA LEU A 39 -16.70 -22.87 0.67
C LEU A 39 -15.32 -23.16 1.28
N GLN A 40 -14.73 -24.31 0.96
CA GLN A 40 -13.40 -24.66 1.47
C GLN A 40 -12.27 -23.84 0.81
N PRO A 41 -11.11 -23.69 1.48
CA PRO A 41 -9.85 -23.26 0.88
C PRO A 41 -9.51 -23.93 -0.45
N ILE A 42 -8.93 -23.20 -1.40
CA ILE A 42 -8.42 -23.79 -2.65
C ILE A 42 -7.21 -24.69 -2.34
N HIS A 43 -7.17 -25.85 -2.98
CA HIS A 43 -6.03 -26.75 -3.05
C HIS A 43 -5.50 -26.82 -4.49
N ILE A 44 -4.23 -27.19 -4.67
CA ILE A 44 -3.60 -27.23 -6.00
C ILE A 44 -4.31 -28.18 -6.99
N LEU A 45 -4.93 -29.24 -6.46
CA LEU A 45 -5.66 -30.22 -7.27
C LEU A 45 -6.97 -29.69 -7.85
N ASP A 46 -7.47 -28.56 -7.34
CA ASP A 46 -8.65 -27.90 -7.87
C ASP A 46 -8.36 -27.08 -9.12
N LEU A 47 -7.08 -26.80 -9.37
CA LEU A 47 -6.64 -25.98 -10.50
C LEU A 47 -6.62 -26.80 -11.80
N PRO A 48 -6.75 -26.14 -12.96
CA PRO A 48 -6.65 -26.81 -14.25
C PRO A 48 -5.38 -27.66 -14.38
N LEU A 49 -5.55 -28.96 -14.58
CA LEU A 49 -4.42 -29.85 -14.74
C LEU A 49 -3.71 -29.59 -16.08
N LEU A 50 -2.49 -29.04 -16.03
CA LEU A 50 -1.73 -28.65 -17.23
C LEU A 50 -1.55 -29.79 -18.25
N LYS A 51 -1.45 -31.04 -17.78
CA LYS A 51 -1.36 -32.24 -18.63
C LYS A 51 -2.58 -32.46 -19.53
N LEU A 52 -3.72 -31.85 -19.21
CA LEU A 52 -4.95 -31.92 -20.00
C LEU A 52 -5.02 -30.83 -21.09
N ASN A 53 -3.94 -30.05 -21.26
CA ASN A 53 -3.84 -28.95 -22.22
C ASN A 53 -5.05 -27.99 -22.11
N PRO A 54 -5.23 -27.33 -20.95
CA PRO A 54 -6.34 -26.40 -20.77
C PRO A 54 -6.33 -25.33 -21.87
N PRO A 55 -7.49 -24.86 -22.36
CA PRO A 55 -7.55 -23.72 -23.26
C PRO A 55 -6.91 -22.47 -22.68
N PHE A 56 -6.48 -21.57 -23.57
CA PHE A 56 -5.85 -20.30 -23.18
C PHE A 56 -6.75 -19.48 -22.24
N GLU A 57 -8.05 -19.42 -22.53
CA GLU A 57 -9.05 -18.68 -21.77
C GLU A 57 -9.17 -19.21 -20.33
N VAL A 58 -9.08 -20.54 -20.15
CA VAL A 58 -9.11 -21.17 -18.83
C VAL A 58 -7.90 -20.72 -18.01
N VAL A 59 -6.70 -20.81 -18.57
CA VAL A 59 -5.47 -20.41 -17.88
C VAL A 59 -5.51 -18.92 -17.52
N MET A 60 -5.91 -18.08 -18.46
CA MET A 60 -5.96 -16.62 -18.26
C MET A 60 -6.99 -16.22 -17.21
N ILE A 61 -8.17 -16.86 -17.17
CA ILE A 61 -9.19 -16.58 -16.14
C ILE A 61 -8.64 -16.90 -14.75
N PHE A 62 -7.98 -18.04 -14.56
CA PHE A 62 -7.39 -18.36 -13.26
C PHE A 62 -6.29 -17.35 -12.90
N LEU A 63 -5.40 -16.99 -13.82
CA LEU A 63 -4.38 -15.97 -13.59
C LEU A 63 -4.97 -14.60 -13.21
N LYS A 64 -6.08 -14.19 -13.84
CA LYS A 64 -6.79 -12.94 -13.53
C LYS A 64 -7.51 -13.03 -12.18
N LEU A 65 -8.19 -14.14 -11.87
CA LEU A 65 -8.91 -14.31 -10.61
C LEU A 65 -7.99 -14.42 -9.40
N PHE A 66 -6.77 -14.93 -9.56
CA PHE A 66 -5.76 -14.96 -8.49
C PHE A 66 -5.06 -13.62 -8.26
N GLN A 67 -5.21 -12.65 -9.17
CA GLN A 67 -4.68 -11.30 -9.00
C GLN A 67 -5.14 -10.73 -7.64
N PRO A 68 -4.23 -10.11 -6.86
CA PRO A 68 -4.59 -9.43 -5.63
C PRO A 68 -5.75 -8.46 -5.85
N SER A 69 -6.70 -8.48 -4.93
CA SER A 69 -7.78 -7.50 -4.91
C SER A 69 -7.22 -6.11 -4.63
N GLN A 70 -7.96 -5.08 -5.04
CA GLN A 70 -7.48 -3.70 -4.95
C GLN A 70 -7.10 -3.31 -3.52
N VAL A 71 -5.84 -2.88 -3.30
CA VAL A 71 -5.37 -2.45 -1.98
C VAL A 71 -6.06 -1.12 -1.61
N THR A 72 -6.83 -1.15 -0.52
CA THR A 72 -7.55 0.03 -0.01
C THR A 72 -7.02 0.42 1.37
N ASN A 73 -6.59 1.67 1.56
CA ASN A 73 -5.88 2.10 2.77
C ASN A 73 -4.69 1.17 3.05
N PHE A 74 -4.60 0.62 4.25
CA PHE A 74 -3.58 -0.36 4.66
C PHE A 74 -4.17 -1.76 4.91
N TYR A 75 -5.43 -1.97 4.52
CA TYR A 75 -6.11 -3.25 4.65
C TYR A 75 -6.29 -3.87 3.27
N THR A 76 -6.13 -5.18 3.18
CA THR A 76 -6.89 -5.92 2.18
C THR A 76 -8.32 -5.90 2.70
N THR A 77 -9.24 -5.22 2.01
CA THR A 77 -10.65 -5.33 2.38
C THR A 77 -10.96 -6.81 2.38
N ALA A 78 -11.45 -7.34 3.52
CA ALA A 78 -12.10 -8.64 3.51
C ALA A 78 -13.09 -8.59 2.35
N GLU A 79 -13.01 -9.57 1.47
CA GLU A 79 -13.88 -9.59 0.30
C GLU A 79 -15.31 -9.74 0.79
N ASP A 80 -15.98 -8.60 0.99
CA ASP A 80 -17.42 -8.53 1.11
C ASP A 80 -18.01 -9.33 -0.07
N GLU A 81 -19.15 -9.98 0.13
CA GLU A 81 -19.84 -10.70 -0.94
C GLU A 81 -20.20 -9.74 -2.07
N LYS A 82 -19.26 -9.58 -3.01
CA LYS A 82 -19.47 -8.89 -4.28
C LYS A 82 -20.24 -9.84 -5.18
N ASP A 83 -21.17 -9.29 -5.95
CA ASP A 83 -21.80 -10.06 -7.01
C ASP A 83 -20.73 -10.50 -8.05
N PRO A 84 -20.93 -11.65 -8.73
CA PRO A 84 -19.97 -12.16 -9.70
C PRO A 84 -19.57 -11.17 -10.79
N ASP A 85 -20.50 -10.36 -11.29
CA ASP A 85 -20.25 -9.44 -12.40
C ASP A 85 -19.29 -8.32 -11.97
N SER A 86 -19.44 -7.81 -10.76
CA SER A 86 -18.52 -6.84 -10.15
C SER A 86 -17.10 -7.42 -10.03
N ILE A 87 -16.97 -8.69 -9.63
CA ILE A 87 -15.67 -9.37 -9.52
C ILE A 87 -15.01 -9.51 -10.89
N PHE A 88 -15.72 -10.02 -11.89
CA PHE A 88 -15.14 -10.18 -13.23
C PHE A 88 -14.77 -8.85 -13.86
N LYS A 89 -15.58 -7.81 -13.67
CA LYS A 89 -15.27 -6.45 -14.10
C LYS A 89 -14.00 -5.91 -13.44
N GLU A 90 -13.85 -6.11 -12.13
CA GLU A 90 -12.63 -5.72 -11.40
C GLU A 90 -11.38 -6.44 -11.94
N LYS A 91 -11.50 -7.74 -12.23
CA LYS A 91 -10.41 -8.57 -12.75
C LYS A 91 -10.23 -8.47 -14.28
N GLY A 92 -10.99 -7.62 -14.97
CA GLY A 92 -10.91 -7.45 -16.42
C GLY A 92 -11.24 -8.72 -17.21
N ILE A 93 -12.22 -9.49 -16.75
CA ILE A 93 -12.73 -10.70 -17.38
C ILE A 93 -14.06 -10.36 -18.08
N TYR A 94 -14.15 -10.67 -19.37
CA TYR A 94 -15.34 -10.42 -20.18
C TYR A 94 -16.18 -11.70 -20.33
N GLN A 95 -17.49 -11.53 -20.57
CA GLN A 95 -18.44 -12.65 -20.70
C GLN A 95 -18.01 -13.69 -21.74
N ILE A 96 -17.46 -13.23 -22.87
CA ILE A 96 -16.98 -14.13 -23.94
C ILE A 96 -15.83 -15.03 -23.49
N GLU A 97 -14.94 -14.54 -22.62
CA GLU A 97 -13.84 -15.35 -22.06
C GLU A 97 -14.40 -16.41 -21.11
N LEU A 98 -15.37 -16.02 -20.26
CA LEU A 98 -16.08 -16.94 -19.35
C LEU A 98 -16.77 -18.06 -20.12
N ASP A 99 -17.53 -17.72 -21.17
CA ASP A 99 -18.29 -18.69 -21.95
C ASP A 99 -17.37 -19.73 -22.60
N LEU A 100 -16.24 -19.28 -23.17
CA LEU A 100 -15.24 -20.16 -23.77
C LEU A 100 -14.56 -21.06 -22.73
N ALA A 101 -14.19 -20.51 -21.58
CA ALA A 101 -13.53 -21.29 -20.53
C ALA A 101 -14.47 -22.33 -19.90
N LEU A 102 -15.75 -21.98 -19.69
CA LEU A 102 -16.73 -22.85 -19.05
C LEU A 102 -17.01 -24.13 -19.85
N VAL A 103 -16.85 -24.12 -21.17
CA VAL A 103 -16.96 -25.32 -22.01
C VAL A 103 -16.00 -26.40 -21.52
N TRP A 104 -14.74 -26.04 -21.24
CA TRP A 104 -13.74 -26.98 -20.77
C TRP A 104 -13.84 -27.24 -19.27
N LEU A 105 -14.10 -26.21 -18.46
CA LEU A 105 -14.14 -26.34 -17.00
C LEU A 105 -15.23 -27.30 -16.51
N ARG A 106 -16.36 -27.38 -17.22
CA ARG A 106 -17.46 -28.31 -16.88
C ARG A 106 -17.04 -29.77 -16.91
N ASP A 107 -16.14 -30.13 -17.82
CA ASP A 107 -15.71 -31.51 -18.02
C ASP A 107 -14.47 -31.86 -17.20
N PHE A 108 -13.58 -30.89 -16.95
CA PHE A 108 -12.24 -31.16 -16.42
C PHE A 108 -11.90 -30.46 -15.10
N CYS A 109 -12.77 -29.56 -14.59
CA CYS A 109 -12.56 -28.82 -13.35
C CYS A 109 -13.88 -28.65 -12.57
N PRO A 110 -14.40 -29.72 -11.93
CA PRO A 110 -15.74 -29.73 -11.34
C PRO A 110 -15.93 -28.72 -10.21
N ARG A 111 -14.85 -28.31 -9.53
CA ARG A 111 -14.90 -27.30 -8.47
C ARG A 111 -15.18 -25.89 -8.99
N PHE A 112 -14.78 -25.56 -10.22
CA PHE A 112 -14.92 -24.22 -10.80
C PHE A 112 -15.68 -24.26 -12.14
N ASN A 113 -16.74 -25.07 -12.21
CA ASN A 113 -17.50 -25.32 -13.42
C ASN A 113 -18.69 -24.37 -13.68
N THR A 114 -18.88 -23.35 -12.86
CA THR A 114 -19.93 -22.32 -13.02
C THR A 114 -19.38 -20.93 -12.76
N ILE A 115 -20.08 -19.91 -13.25
CA ILE A 115 -19.75 -18.50 -13.04
C ILE A 115 -19.63 -18.18 -11.54
N SER A 116 -20.63 -18.57 -10.74
CA SER A 116 -20.63 -18.32 -9.29
C SER A 116 -19.44 -18.98 -8.59
N LYS A 117 -19.08 -20.21 -8.97
CA LYS A 117 -17.93 -20.92 -8.41
C LYS A 117 -16.60 -20.27 -8.82
N LEU A 118 -16.45 -19.82 -10.07
CA LEU A 118 -15.29 -19.05 -10.51
C LEU A 118 -15.15 -17.73 -9.75
N ALA A 119 -16.26 -17.01 -9.55
CA ALA A 119 -16.28 -15.76 -8.80
C ALA A 119 -15.86 -15.94 -7.33
N ALA A 120 -15.94 -17.15 -6.78
CA ALA A 120 -15.48 -17.43 -5.42
C ALA A 120 -13.94 -17.56 -5.30
N ILE A 121 -13.20 -17.74 -6.41
CA ILE A 121 -11.74 -17.97 -6.38
C ILE A 121 -10.96 -16.91 -5.59
N PRO A 122 -11.16 -15.59 -5.82
CA PRO A 122 -10.45 -14.56 -5.07
C PRO A 122 -10.54 -14.76 -3.56
N ARG A 123 -11.75 -15.03 -3.05
CA ARG A 123 -12.04 -15.20 -1.62
C ARG A 123 -11.39 -16.45 -1.05
N LEU A 124 -11.49 -17.56 -1.78
CA LEU A 124 -10.97 -18.86 -1.37
C LEU A 124 -9.44 -18.96 -1.52
N SER A 125 -8.81 -18.02 -2.23
CA SER A 125 -7.37 -18.06 -2.53
C SER A 125 -6.46 -17.65 -1.36
N ASN A 126 -6.99 -16.99 -0.33
CA ASN A 126 -6.18 -16.40 0.74
C ASN A 126 -5.29 -17.42 1.46
N SER A 127 -5.86 -18.56 1.87
CA SER A 127 -5.10 -19.64 2.50
C SER A 127 -4.21 -20.38 1.51
N PHE A 128 -4.63 -20.50 0.25
CA PHE A 128 -3.84 -21.19 -0.79
C PHE A 128 -2.54 -20.44 -1.09
N LYS A 129 -2.56 -19.09 -1.09
CA LYS A 129 -1.39 -18.22 -1.28
C LYS A 129 -0.30 -18.43 -0.22
N LEU A 130 -0.68 -18.83 1.00
CA LEU A 130 0.25 -19.08 2.11
C LEU A 130 0.99 -20.43 2.00
N ILE A 131 0.57 -21.31 1.09
CA ILE A 131 1.13 -22.66 0.93
C ILE A 131 2.10 -22.65 -0.26
N ASN A 132 3.22 -23.38 -0.16
CA ASN A 132 4.22 -23.53 -1.24
C ASN A 132 3.62 -24.01 -2.58
N ASP A 133 2.45 -24.61 -2.56
CA ASP A 133 1.72 -25.12 -3.72
C ASP A 133 1.27 -24.02 -4.69
N TYR A 134 0.93 -22.83 -4.19
CA TYR A 134 0.53 -21.69 -5.05
C TYR A 134 1.66 -21.30 -5.99
N ASN A 135 2.84 -21.01 -5.44
CA ASN A 135 4.01 -20.64 -6.24
C ASN A 135 4.42 -21.81 -7.16
N SER A 136 4.36 -23.04 -6.65
CA SER A 136 4.68 -24.25 -7.43
C SER A 136 3.80 -24.41 -8.66
N TYR A 137 2.49 -24.15 -8.57
CA TYR A 137 1.60 -24.22 -9.72
C TYR A 137 1.96 -23.20 -10.81
N PHE A 138 2.17 -21.93 -10.45
CA PHE A 138 2.51 -20.90 -11.44
C PHE A 138 3.91 -21.07 -12.02
N THR A 139 4.88 -21.55 -11.25
CA THR A 139 6.20 -21.91 -11.79
C THR A 139 6.10 -23.10 -12.77
N ARG A 140 5.23 -24.09 -12.50
CA ARG A 140 4.95 -25.17 -13.45
C ARG A 140 4.26 -24.67 -14.71
N LEU A 141 3.34 -23.72 -14.59
CA LEU A 141 2.67 -23.10 -15.74
C LEU A 141 3.67 -22.42 -16.69
N ILE A 142 4.69 -21.74 -16.14
CA ILE A 142 5.75 -21.10 -16.93
C ILE A 142 6.71 -22.10 -17.58
N SER A 143 7.00 -23.22 -16.90
CA SER A 143 7.99 -24.20 -17.35
C SER A 143 7.42 -25.32 -18.23
N THR A 144 6.10 -25.53 -18.22
CA THR A 144 5.44 -26.59 -19.00
C THR A 144 5.23 -26.14 -20.44
N PRO A 145 5.72 -26.87 -21.45
CA PRO A 145 5.42 -26.57 -22.84
C PRO A 145 3.94 -26.86 -23.13
N LEU A 146 3.16 -25.81 -23.36
CA LEU A 146 1.74 -25.88 -23.69
C LEU A 146 1.53 -25.51 -25.16
N PRO A 147 0.49 -26.05 -25.84
CA PRO A 147 0.27 -25.86 -27.27
C PRO A 147 -0.37 -24.49 -27.60
N TYR A 148 0.27 -23.41 -27.15
CA TYR A 148 -0.16 -22.03 -27.37
C TYR A 148 0.75 -21.33 -28.37
N THR A 149 0.25 -20.25 -28.96
CA THR A 149 1.06 -19.35 -29.78
C THR A 149 2.10 -18.59 -28.93
N ASP A 150 3.20 -18.14 -29.54
CA ASP A 150 4.24 -17.37 -28.82
C ASP A 150 3.68 -16.13 -28.12
N ALA A 151 2.71 -15.46 -28.73
CA ALA A 151 2.04 -14.30 -28.15
C ALA A 151 1.25 -14.66 -26.87
N GLN A 152 0.54 -15.79 -26.89
CA GLN A 152 -0.19 -16.29 -25.73
C GLN A 152 0.76 -16.75 -24.62
N ILE A 153 1.85 -17.45 -24.97
CA ILE A 153 2.88 -17.88 -24.02
C ILE A 153 3.49 -16.66 -23.32
N SER A 154 3.85 -15.63 -24.08
CA SER A 154 4.41 -14.39 -23.52
C SER A 154 3.45 -13.73 -22.50
N LEU A 155 2.15 -13.69 -22.81
CA LEU A 155 1.16 -13.14 -21.89
C LEU A 155 0.98 -14.00 -20.62
N ILE A 156 0.90 -15.32 -20.78
CA ILE A 156 0.80 -16.26 -19.64
C ILE A 156 2.03 -16.13 -18.74
N HIS A 157 3.23 -16.08 -19.32
CA HIS A 157 4.47 -15.92 -18.56
C HIS A 157 4.49 -14.62 -17.78
N LYS A 158 4.05 -13.52 -18.40
CA LYS A 158 3.94 -12.21 -17.73
C LYS A 158 3.00 -12.29 -16.52
N GLU A 159 1.77 -12.75 -16.72
CA GLU A 159 0.77 -12.81 -15.65
C GLU A 159 1.15 -13.80 -14.55
N ALA A 160 1.64 -14.99 -14.90
CA ALA A 160 2.09 -15.99 -13.92
C ALA A 160 3.27 -15.47 -13.09
N SER A 161 4.21 -14.75 -13.72
CA SER A 161 5.34 -14.14 -13.00
C SER A 161 4.88 -13.06 -12.02
N LEU A 162 3.85 -12.28 -12.38
CA LEU A 162 3.22 -11.33 -11.47
C LEU A 162 2.57 -12.03 -10.28
N ARG A 163 1.79 -13.10 -10.52
CA ARG A 163 1.16 -13.88 -9.43
C ARG A 163 2.17 -14.42 -8.44
N VAL A 164 3.34 -14.87 -8.91
CA VAL A 164 4.43 -15.33 -8.05
C VAL A 164 5.06 -14.15 -7.30
N SER A 165 5.38 -13.05 -7.97
CA SER A 165 6.06 -11.90 -7.33
C SER A 165 5.18 -11.20 -6.28
N GLU A 166 3.88 -11.11 -6.52
CA GLU A 166 2.89 -10.59 -5.57
C GLU A 166 2.87 -11.38 -4.25
N ASN A 167 3.23 -12.67 -4.30
CA ASN A 167 3.30 -13.58 -3.16
C ASN A 167 4.67 -13.60 -2.46
N CYS A 168 5.67 -12.87 -2.98
CA CYS A 168 7.04 -12.85 -2.44
C CYS A 168 7.29 -11.72 -1.40
N GLY A 169 6.22 -11.12 -0.88
CA GLY A 169 6.30 -10.02 0.09
C GLY A 169 6.54 -8.64 -0.52
N ARG A 170 6.44 -7.59 0.31
CA ARG A 170 6.34 -6.19 -0.13
C ARG A 170 7.51 -5.69 -0.98
N THR A 171 8.72 -6.19 -0.74
CA THR A 171 9.93 -5.80 -1.48
C THR A 171 9.92 -6.31 -2.93
N ALA A 172 9.29 -7.46 -3.17
CA ALA A 172 9.17 -8.08 -4.49
C ALA A 172 7.84 -7.77 -5.19
N GLN A 173 6.92 -7.07 -4.51
CA GLN A 173 5.64 -6.70 -5.08
C GLN A 173 5.81 -5.78 -6.29
N PRO A 174 5.07 -6.03 -7.38
CA PRO A 174 5.06 -5.14 -8.53
C PRO A 174 4.48 -3.78 -8.15
N GLN A 175 4.59 -2.83 -9.07
CA GLN A 175 3.93 -1.54 -8.93
C GLN A 175 2.42 -1.72 -8.65
N ILE A 176 1.90 -0.99 -7.68
CA ILE A 176 0.47 -0.97 -7.35
C ILE A 176 -0.10 0.44 -7.46
N ILE A 177 -1.43 0.52 -7.61
CA ILE A 177 -2.19 1.73 -7.34
C ILE A 177 -2.99 1.47 -6.06
N ARG A 178 -2.59 2.13 -4.97
CA ARG A 178 -3.30 2.08 -3.70
C ARG A 178 -4.46 3.08 -3.74
N LYS A 179 -5.66 2.62 -3.39
CA LYS A 179 -6.83 3.50 -3.19
C LYS A 179 -6.89 3.90 -1.73
N ILE A 180 -6.96 5.18 -1.43
CA ILE A 180 -7.09 5.70 -0.08
C ILE A 180 -8.49 6.28 0.09
N LYS A 181 -9.25 5.70 1.02
CA LYS A 181 -10.53 6.18 1.52
C LYS A 181 -10.30 6.87 2.86
N LEU A 182 -10.72 8.11 2.96
CA LEU A 182 -10.60 8.94 4.16
C LEU A 182 -11.97 9.09 4.80
N ASP A 183 -11.99 9.25 6.12
CA ASP A 183 -13.22 9.51 6.85
C ASP A 183 -13.75 10.89 6.46
N ASP A 184 -15.06 11.00 6.27
CA ASP A 184 -15.73 12.28 5.95
C ASP A 184 -15.20 12.98 4.67
N PHE A 185 -14.66 12.20 3.72
CA PHE A 185 -14.12 12.70 2.46
C PHE A 185 -14.70 11.91 1.29
N GLU A 186 -15.42 12.58 0.39
CA GLU A 186 -16.19 11.92 -0.68
C GLU A 186 -15.30 11.26 -1.75
N GLU A 187 -14.13 11.83 -2.00
CA GLU A 187 -13.24 11.36 -3.07
C GLU A 187 -12.30 10.24 -2.60
N VAL A 188 -12.05 9.27 -3.48
CA VAL A 188 -11.03 8.23 -3.25
C VAL A 188 -9.71 8.66 -3.89
N ILE A 189 -8.67 8.85 -3.06
CA ILE A 189 -7.34 9.21 -3.54
C ILE A 189 -6.66 7.98 -4.13
N SER A 190 -6.05 8.10 -5.30
CA SER A 190 -5.34 7.00 -5.98
C SER A 190 -3.85 7.30 -6.00
N LEU A 191 -3.05 6.47 -5.33
CA LEU A 191 -1.60 6.66 -5.20
C LEU A 191 -0.87 5.53 -5.91
N LYS A 192 -0.03 5.88 -6.86
CA LYS A 192 0.93 4.97 -7.48
C LYS A 192 2.09 4.73 -6.53
N GLU A 193 2.32 3.47 -6.22
CA GLU A 193 3.48 2.98 -5.49
C GLU A 193 4.29 2.07 -6.43
N PRO A 194 5.44 2.52 -6.97
CA PRO A 194 6.32 1.66 -7.75
C PRO A 194 6.87 0.48 -6.92
N SER A 195 7.37 -0.54 -7.62
CA SER A 195 8.09 -1.64 -6.99
C SER A 195 9.28 -1.12 -6.20
N LEU A 196 9.55 -1.70 -5.02
CA LEU A 196 10.64 -1.26 -4.17
C LEU A 196 11.98 -1.77 -4.73
N THR A 197 12.59 -0.99 -5.61
CA THR A 197 14.03 -1.08 -5.89
C THR A 197 14.78 -0.19 -4.88
N ASN A 198 16.03 -0.49 -4.53
CA ASN A 198 16.84 0.15 -3.48
C ASN A 198 16.56 1.66 -3.21
N ASP A 199 16.68 2.07 -1.94
CA ASP A 199 16.58 3.45 -1.41
C ASP A 199 15.24 4.22 -1.63
N ASN A 200 14.21 3.59 -2.18
CA ASN A 200 12.95 4.26 -2.56
C ASN A 200 11.84 4.30 -1.47
N LEU A 201 12.16 4.49 -0.19
CA LEU A 201 11.12 4.52 0.87
C LEU A 201 10.06 5.62 0.66
N GLY A 202 10.44 6.76 0.08
CA GLY A 202 9.51 7.85 -0.21
C GLY A 202 8.48 7.54 -1.30
N LEU A 203 8.65 6.42 -2.03
CA LEU A 203 7.69 5.97 -3.05
C LEU A 203 6.57 5.10 -2.46
N LYS A 204 6.54 4.89 -1.15
CA LYS A 204 5.48 4.16 -0.45
C LYS A 204 4.60 5.10 0.38
N THR A 205 3.32 4.77 0.50
CA THR A 205 2.42 5.46 1.43
C THR A 205 2.60 4.86 2.83
N TRP A 206 2.64 5.72 3.86
CA TRP A 206 2.89 5.36 5.26
C TRP A 206 1.69 5.75 6.13
N GLY A 207 1.46 5.02 7.22
CA GLY A 207 0.29 5.22 8.10
C GLY A 207 0.12 6.66 8.58
N SER A 208 1.23 7.34 8.87
CA SER A 208 1.23 8.73 9.34
C SER A 208 0.50 9.68 8.41
N SER A 209 0.63 9.54 7.09
CA SER A 209 -0.01 10.46 6.15
C SER A 209 -1.52 10.23 6.08
N LEU A 210 -1.98 9.00 6.27
CA LEU A 210 -3.41 8.69 6.38
C LEU A 210 -4.02 9.29 7.65
N ILE A 211 -3.38 9.05 8.81
CA ILE A 211 -3.85 9.56 10.10
C ILE A 211 -3.86 11.09 10.10
N LEU A 212 -2.78 11.71 9.60
CA LEU A 212 -2.71 13.16 9.47
C LEU A 212 -3.81 13.69 8.53
N SER A 213 -4.03 13.06 7.37
CA SER A 213 -5.08 13.47 6.44
C SER A 213 -6.47 13.44 7.06
N ASN A 214 -6.83 12.33 7.74
CA ASN A 214 -8.12 12.21 8.45
C ASN A 214 -8.29 13.29 9.53
N ARG A 215 -7.23 13.59 10.27
CA ARG A 215 -7.25 14.66 11.28
C ARG A 215 -7.49 16.04 10.65
N LEU A 216 -6.81 16.34 9.54
CA LEU A 216 -6.92 17.63 8.86
C LEU A 216 -8.30 17.83 8.21
N ILE A 217 -8.90 16.78 7.65
CA ILE A 217 -10.26 16.83 7.06
C ILE A 217 -11.32 17.26 8.08
N ARG A 218 -11.22 16.78 9.32
CA ARG A 218 -12.23 17.04 10.36
C ARG A 218 -12.30 18.50 10.79
N ASN A 219 -11.20 19.24 10.71
CA ASN A 219 -11.17 20.66 11.08
C ASN A 219 -10.02 21.41 10.41
N PRO A 220 -10.07 21.61 9.08
CA PRO A 220 -8.94 22.15 8.33
C PRO A 220 -8.59 23.57 8.76
N GLU A 221 -9.60 24.41 9.08
CA GLU A 221 -9.43 25.80 9.50
C GLU A 221 -8.68 25.97 10.82
N LYS A 222 -8.72 24.95 11.69
CA LYS A 222 -7.96 24.94 12.94
C LYS A 222 -6.46 24.74 12.69
N TYR A 223 -6.10 23.95 11.67
CA TYR A 223 -4.73 23.48 11.46
C TYR A 223 -4.02 24.23 10.33
N LEU A 224 -4.71 24.47 9.22
CA LEU A 224 -4.17 25.00 7.98
C LEU A 224 -4.51 26.48 7.83
N LYS A 225 -3.51 27.26 7.46
CA LYS A 225 -3.65 28.67 7.12
C LYS A 225 -2.72 29.05 5.98
N GLY A 226 -3.15 30.04 5.20
CA GLY A 226 -2.35 30.67 4.15
C GLY A 226 -1.69 29.68 3.20
N GLU A 227 -0.44 29.97 2.82
CA GLU A 227 0.35 29.06 1.98
C GLU A 227 0.93 27.91 2.80
N VAL A 228 0.77 26.68 2.30
CA VAL A 228 1.20 25.46 2.97
C VAL A 228 2.43 24.86 2.27
N LEU A 229 3.42 24.43 3.05
CA LEU A 229 4.56 23.64 2.59
C LEU A 229 4.50 22.24 3.20
N GLU A 230 4.46 21.20 2.37
CA GLU A 230 4.69 19.82 2.80
C GLU A 230 6.15 19.45 2.58
N LEU A 231 6.85 19.14 3.67
CA LEU A 231 8.22 18.64 3.63
C LEU A 231 8.21 17.11 3.65
N GLY A 232 8.80 16.47 2.64
CA GLY A 232 8.87 15.01 2.55
C GLY A 232 7.50 14.43 2.23
N SER A 233 6.92 14.84 1.10
CA SER A 233 5.55 14.48 0.71
C SER A 233 5.40 12.99 0.35
N GLY A 234 6.49 12.32 -0.02
CA GLY A 234 6.52 10.94 -0.48
C GLY A 234 5.58 10.71 -1.66
N THR A 235 4.53 9.92 -1.43
CA THR A 235 3.46 9.67 -2.40
C THR A 235 2.48 10.85 -2.57
N GLY A 236 2.47 11.81 -1.64
CA GLY A 236 1.69 13.05 -1.70
C GLY A 236 0.30 12.99 -1.08
N LEU A 237 -0.02 11.96 -0.28
CA LEU A 237 -1.37 11.77 0.26
C LEU A 237 -1.90 13.03 0.98
N THR A 238 -1.19 13.51 2.00
CA THR A 238 -1.63 14.65 2.81
C THR A 238 -1.81 15.89 1.97
N GLY A 239 -0.78 16.23 1.17
CA GLY A 239 -0.79 17.33 0.23
C GLY A 239 -1.95 17.34 -0.76
N ILE A 240 -2.20 16.20 -1.40
CA ILE A 240 -3.32 16.05 -2.35
C ILE A 240 -4.66 16.26 -1.64
N VAL A 241 -4.82 15.71 -0.43
CA VAL A 241 -6.04 15.88 0.37
C VAL A 241 -6.26 17.35 0.70
N ILE A 242 -5.26 18.05 1.22
CA ILE A 242 -5.44 19.46 1.60
C ILE A 242 -5.62 20.37 0.38
N SER A 243 -5.03 20.03 -0.77
CA SER A 243 -5.29 20.73 -2.03
C SER A 243 -6.75 20.62 -2.44
N LYS A 244 -7.34 19.42 -2.31
CA LYS A 244 -8.77 19.19 -2.57
C LYS A 244 -9.68 19.88 -1.57
N LEU A 245 -9.22 20.14 -0.36
CA LEU A 245 -9.91 21.00 0.62
C LEU A 245 -9.82 22.50 0.27
N GLY A 246 -9.13 22.88 -0.82
CA GLY A 246 -9.04 24.25 -1.31
C GLY A 246 -7.80 25.03 -0.85
N TYR A 247 -6.85 24.38 -0.17
CA TYR A 247 -5.64 25.05 0.29
C TYR A 247 -4.53 25.06 -0.77
N ASN A 248 -3.80 26.17 -0.86
CA ASN A 248 -2.63 26.26 -1.71
C ASN A 248 -1.43 25.58 -1.03
N VAL A 249 -1.04 24.42 -1.54
CA VAL A 249 0.08 23.64 -1.01
C VAL A 249 1.19 23.46 -2.05
N ILE A 250 2.42 23.66 -1.59
CA ILE A 250 3.64 23.24 -2.29
C ILE A 250 4.10 21.91 -1.70
N LEU A 251 4.21 20.90 -2.56
CA LEU A 251 4.64 19.55 -2.22
C LEU A 251 6.12 19.42 -2.53
N THR A 252 6.90 18.98 -1.55
CA THR A 252 8.35 18.87 -1.70
C THR A 252 8.89 17.51 -1.30
N ASP A 253 9.85 17.02 -2.07
CA ASP A 253 10.62 15.81 -1.78
C ASP A 253 11.93 15.78 -2.60
N LEU A 254 12.70 14.71 -2.48
CA LEU A 254 13.95 14.49 -3.22
C LEU A 254 13.70 14.32 -4.74
N PRO A 255 14.68 14.64 -5.60
CA PRO A 255 14.57 14.55 -7.06
C PRO A 255 14.11 13.18 -7.58
N GLU A 256 14.45 12.09 -6.90
CA GLU A 256 14.04 10.72 -7.21
C GLU A 256 12.56 10.43 -6.87
N ILE A 257 11.95 11.18 -5.94
CA ILE A 257 10.58 10.98 -5.48
C ILE A 257 9.61 11.90 -6.23
N THR A 258 10.03 13.13 -6.55
CA THR A 258 9.15 14.13 -7.18
C THR A 258 8.50 13.70 -8.51
N PRO A 259 9.09 12.85 -9.37
CA PRO A 259 8.41 12.39 -10.59
C PRO A 259 7.16 11.57 -10.30
N ASN A 260 7.23 10.63 -9.34
CA ASN A 260 6.08 9.83 -8.92
C ASN A 260 5.04 10.68 -8.18
N LEU A 261 5.50 11.63 -7.35
CA LEU A 261 4.64 12.60 -6.68
C LEU A 261 3.83 13.45 -7.69
N ARG A 262 4.46 13.93 -8.77
CA ARG A 262 3.76 14.63 -9.87
C ARG A 262 2.73 13.73 -10.56
N GLU A 263 3.06 12.46 -10.76
CA GLU A 263 2.11 11.49 -11.33
C GLU A 263 0.91 11.29 -10.41
N ASN A 264 1.13 11.16 -9.10
CA ASN A 264 0.05 11.07 -8.11
C ASN A 264 -0.81 12.33 -8.08
N CYS A 265 -0.23 13.53 -8.17
CA CYS A 265 -1.03 14.75 -8.30
C CYS A 265 -1.92 14.71 -9.54
N LYS A 266 -1.38 14.31 -10.70
CA LYS A 266 -2.14 14.17 -11.96
C LYS A 266 -3.26 13.13 -11.84
N LEU A 267 -2.97 11.97 -11.24
CA LEU A 267 -3.95 10.89 -11.02
C LEU A 267 -5.16 11.37 -10.20
N ASN A 268 -4.95 12.34 -9.31
CA ASN A 268 -5.98 12.87 -8.42
C ASN A 268 -6.52 14.24 -8.85
N LYS A 269 -6.14 14.74 -10.03
CA LYS A 269 -6.50 16.09 -10.51
C LYS A 269 -6.15 17.18 -9.47
N CYS A 270 -4.98 17.04 -8.86
CA CYS A 270 -4.42 17.97 -7.91
C CYS A 270 -3.45 18.90 -8.64
N ASP A 271 -3.73 20.20 -8.60
CA ASP A 271 -2.94 21.23 -9.28
C ASP A 271 -1.81 21.81 -8.41
N SER A 272 -1.53 21.18 -7.26
CA SER A 272 -0.44 21.58 -6.36
C SER A 272 0.91 21.57 -7.06
N LEU A 273 1.72 22.58 -6.72
CA LEU A 273 3.06 22.66 -7.24
C LEU A 273 3.95 21.64 -6.53
N VAL A 274 4.55 20.76 -7.33
CA VAL A 274 5.60 19.84 -6.86
C VAL A 274 6.97 20.45 -7.13
N CYS A 275 7.83 20.49 -6.10
CA CYS A 275 9.18 21.01 -6.15
C CYS A 275 10.19 20.03 -5.53
N GLU A 276 11.43 20.08 -6.02
CA GLU A 276 12.53 19.33 -5.42
C GLU A 276 13.06 20.10 -4.20
N LEU A 277 13.24 19.41 -3.07
CA LEU A 277 13.84 19.95 -1.86
C LEU A 277 14.61 18.86 -1.12
N ASP A 278 15.93 18.92 -1.21
CA ASP A 278 16.84 18.14 -0.37
C ASP A 278 17.08 18.91 0.94
N TRP A 279 16.73 18.31 2.08
CA TRP A 279 16.92 18.97 3.37
C TRP A 279 18.40 19.09 3.78
N SER A 280 19.28 18.29 3.18
CA SER A 280 20.72 18.38 3.40
C SER A 280 21.36 19.53 2.62
N ASP A 281 20.76 19.95 1.50
CA ASP A 281 21.14 21.13 0.72
C ASP A 281 19.91 21.83 0.08
N PRO A 282 19.25 22.76 0.80
CA PRO A 282 18.06 23.46 0.30
C PRO A 282 18.38 24.57 -0.71
N THR A 283 19.64 24.79 -1.07
CA THR A 283 20.10 25.96 -1.84
C THR A 283 19.39 26.10 -3.20
N SER A 284 19.16 24.98 -3.88
CA SER A 284 18.45 24.96 -5.17
C SER A 284 17.02 25.48 -5.05
N PHE A 285 16.28 25.01 -4.05
CA PHE A 285 14.91 25.42 -3.80
C PHE A 285 14.82 26.90 -3.42
N ILE A 286 15.72 27.37 -2.53
CA ILE A 286 15.77 28.78 -2.10
C ILE A 286 16.01 29.70 -3.30
N LYS A 287 16.92 29.35 -4.21
CA LYS A 287 17.17 30.12 -5.45
C LYS A 287 15.94 30.21 -6.35
N GLN A 288 15.16 29.14 -6.45
CA GLN A 288 13.95 29.10 -7.28
C GLN A 288 12.76 29.84 -6.66
N LYS A 289 12.69 29.90 -5.33
CA LYS A 289 11.52 30.38 -4.58
C LYS A 289 11.69 31.73 -3.89
N SER A 290 12.85 32.36 -3.99
CA SER A 290 13.08 33.76 -3.59
C SER A 290 12.64 34.08 -2.15
N ASP A 291 13.30 33.49 -1.15
CA ASP A 291 13.06 33.71 0.29
C ASP A 291 11.58 33.58 0.75
N ILE A 292 10.76 32.81 0.02
CA ILE A 292 9.37 32.55 0.41
C ILE A 292 9.29 31.91 1.81
N LYS A 293 8.31 32.36 2.58
CA LYS A 293 7.97 31.81 3.89
C LYS A 293 6.51 31.36 3.87
N PHE A 294 6.19 30.30 4.59
CA PHE A 294 4.88 29.65 4.56
C PHE A 294 4.12 29.90 5.85
N ASP A 295 2.80 30.01 5.77
CA ASP A 295 1.94 30.17 6.94
C ASP A 295 1.72 28.84 7.66
N THR A 296 1.83 27.73 6.93
CA THR A 296 1.79 26.37 7.49
C THR A 296 2.92 25.52 6.93
N ILE A 297 3.62 24.78 7.80
CA ILE A 297 4.59 23.75 7.41
C ILE A 297 4.11 22.43 8.00
N MET A 298 4.05 21.38 7.17
CA MET A 298 3.62 20.06 7.60
C MET A 298 4.63 18.97 7.24
N LEU A 299 4.76 18.00 8.15
CA LEU A 299 5.62 16.82 8.00
C LEU A 299 4.86 15.57 8.47
N SER A 300 4.96 14.49 7.68
CA SER A 300 4.40 13.18 8.02
C SER A 300 5.49 12.11 7.93
N ASP A 301 5.77 11.44 9.06
CA ASP A 301 6.81 10.42 9.21
C ASP A 301 8.24 10.85 8.77
N PRO A 302 8.76 12.01 9.22
CA PRO A 302 10.03 12.52 8.72
C PRO A 302 11.26 11.85 9.35
N ILE A 303 11.11 10.96 10.34
CA ILE A 303 12.23 10.45 11.17
C ILE A 303 12.53 8.99 10.92
N TYR A 304 13.63 8.75 10.22
CA TYR A 304 14.19 7.41 10.00
C TYR A 304 15.72 7.37 10.00
N SER A 305 16.39 8.49 10.32
CA SER A 305 17.85 8.59 10.41
C SER A 305 18.25 9.61 11.47
N SER A 306 19.43 9.42 12.07
CA SER A 306 19.98 10.28 13.13
C SER A 306 20.17 11.74 12.72
N LYS A 307 20.24 12.02 11.42
CA LYS A 307 20.37 13.40 10.90
C LYS A 307 19.03 14.12 10.75
N HIS A 308 17.93 13.38 10.66
CA HIS A 308 16.62 13.95 10.32
C HIS A 308 16.09 14.96 11.34
N PRO A 309 16.27 14.76 12.67
CA PRO A 309 15.86 15.77 13.64
C PRO A 309 16.44 17.16 13.34
N TYR A 310 17.73 17.22 13.03
CA TYR A 310 18.42 18.47 12.70
C TYR A 310 17.94 19.08 11.38
N TRP A 311 17.79 18.25 10.35
CA TRP A 311 17.31 18.70 9.04
C TRP A 311 15.88 19.22 9.08
N VAL A 312 14.98 18.51 9.77
CA VAL A 312 13.59 18.94 9.98
C VAL A 312 13.53 20.31 10.63
N VAL A 313 14.24 20.52 11.75
CA VAL A 313 14.22 21.80 12.46
C VAL A 313 14.86 22.91 11.62
N ASN A 314 15.91 22.61 10.86
CA ASN A 314 16.50 23.57 9.93
C ASN A 314 15.51 24.00 8.84
N MET A 315 14.78 23.06 8.23
CA MET A 315 13.77 23.38 7.21
C MET A 315 12.63 24.21 7.80
N ILE A 316 12.15 23.85 9.00
CA ILE A 316 11.15 24.63 9.72
C ILE A 316 11.64 26.07 9.89
N LYS A 317 12.83 26.29 10.47
CA LYS A 317 13.42 27.63 10.67
C LYS A 317 13.59 28.40 9.35
N LEU A 318 14.02 27.72 8.29
CA LEU A 318 14.25 28.34 6.99
C LEU A 318 12.97 28.76 6.27
N PHE A 319 11.85 28.08 6.49
CA PHE A 319 10.63 28.32 5.71
C PHE A 319 9.47 28.89 6.52
N SER A 320 9.59 28.98 7.85
CA SER A 320 8.54 29.52 8.71
C SER A 320 8.58 31.04 8.82
N LYS A 321 7.40 31.65 8.96
CA LYS A 321 7.14 32.99 9.49
C LYS A 321 7.05 32.90 11.02
N SER A 322 7.18 34.03 11.72
CA SER A 322 6.97 34.10 13.18
C SER A 322 5.56 33.70 13.63
N THR A 323 4.61 33.68 12.70
CA THR A 323 3.23 33.29 12.96
C THR A 323 2.91 31.91 12.39
N SER A 324 3.84 31.12 11.87
CA SER A 324 3.50 29.86 11.19
C SER A 324 2.91 28.80 12.13
N ASN A 325 2.01 27.99 11.58
CA ASN A 325 1.63 26.71 12.19
C ASN A 325 2.62 25.64 11.71
N ILE A 326 3.17 24.86 12.64
CA ILE A 326 4.02 23.70 12.30
C ILE A 326 3.29 22.43 12.73
N ILE A 327 3.04 21.54 11.78
CA ILE A 327 2.29 20.30 11.97
C ILE A 327 3.22 19.12 11.78
N VAL A 328 3.30 18.25 12.79
CA VAL A 328 4.20 17.10 12.78
C VAL A 328 3.41 15.85 13.18
N GLN A 329 3.37 14.86 12.29
CA GLN A 329 2.83 13.52 12.56
C GLN A 329 3.95 12.48 12.49
N ILE A 330 4.23 11.79 13.60
CA ILE A 330 5.31 10.80 13.66
C ILE A 330 4.81 9.48 14.26
N PRO A 331 5.15 8.31 13.67
CA PRO A 331 4.84 7.03 14.29
C PRO A 331 5.77 6.77 15.48
N LEU A 332 5.22 6.19 16.55
CA LEU A 332 5.94 5.83 17.77
C LEU A 332 6.66 4.49 17.63
N ARG A 333 7.54 4.37 16.61
CA ARG A 333 8.37 3.18 16.39
C ARG A 333 9.48 3.09 17.45
N PRO A 334 9.65 1.98 18.18
CA PRO A 334 10.71 1.86 19.20
C PRO A 334 12.12 2.15 18.67
N LYS A 335 12.40 1.75 17.42
CA LYS A 335 13.70 1.92 16.78
C LYS A 335 14.19 3.38 16.67
N PHE A 336 13.27 4.34 16.57
CA PHE A 336 13.59 5.76 16.36
C PHE A 336 13.27 6.63 17.57
N GLU A 337 13.20 6.05 18.76
CA GLU A 337 12.88 6.78 19.99
C GLU A 337 13.90 7.87 20.30
N LYS A 338 15.19 7.56 20.19
CA LYS A 338 16.28 8.53 20.42
C LYS A 338 16.22 9.70 19.44
N GLU A 339 15.99 9.42 18.16
CA GLU A 339 15.88 10.47 17.14
C GLU A 339 14.64 11.35 17.38
N ARG A 340 13.52 10.77 17.83
CA ARG A 340 12.34 11.56 18.23
C ARG A 340 12.63 12.45 19.44
N GLU A 341 13.32 11.94 20.46
CA GLU A 341 13.72 12.72 21.63
C GLU A 341 14.57 13.94 21.22
N VAL A 342 15.57 13.73 20.36
CA VAL A 342 16.41 14.81 19.82
C VAL A 342 15.56 15.84 19.05
N LEU A 343 14.58 15.40 18.26
CA LEU A 343 13.68 16.32 17.56
C LEU A 343 12.89 17.19 18.56
N TRP A 344 12.39 16.61 19.65
CA TRP A 344 11.65 17.34 20.67
C TRP A 344 12.52 18.32 21.45
N GLU A 345 13.76 17.96 21.75
CA GLU A 345 14.73 18.88 22.35
C GLU A 345 15.02 20.07 21.42
N LEU A 346 15.22 19.82 20.13
CA LEU A 346 15.49 20.88 19.15
C LEU A 346 14.28 21.79 18.89
N LEU A 347 13.07 21.30 19.15
CA LEU A 347 11.81 22.06 19.06
C LEU A 347 11.34 22.62 20.42
N SER A 348 12.16 22.53 21.47
CA SER A 348 11.77 22.96 22.83
C SER A 348 11.41 24.45 22.94
N ASP A 349 11.98 25.29 22.08
CA ASP A 349 11.68 26.73 22.01
C ASP A 349 10.32 27.04 21.33
N TYR A 350 9.70 26.05 20.67
CA TYR A 350 8.43 26.22 19.97
C TYR A 350 7.27 25.90 20.92
N LYS A 351 6.22 26.73 20.88
CA LYS A 351 5.06 26.53 21.73
C LYS A 351 4.18 25.40 21.19
N VAL A 352 4.06 24.31 21.93
CA VAL A 352 3.08 23.25 21.65
C VAL A 352 1.67 23.79 21.91
N VAL A 353 0.84 23.78 20.88
CA VAL A 353 -0.57 24.18 20.92
C VAL A 353 -1.47 22.98 21.15
N GLU A 354 -1.14 21.85 20.52
CA GLU A 354 -1.86 20.60 20.65
C GLU A 354 -0.90 19.44 20.53
N GLU A 355 -1.13 18.42 21.36
CA GLU A 355 -0.45 17.15 21.32
C GLU A 355 -1.49 16.04 21.50
N ALA A 356 -1.39 15.00 20.67
CA ALA A 356 -2.31 13.87 20.74
C ALA A 356 -1.64 12.60 20.22
N VAL A 357 -1.94 11.47 20.87
CA VAL A 357 -1.55 10.15 20.39
C VAL A 357 -2.78 9.47 19.78
N GLU A 358 -2.66 9.03 18.55
CA GLU A 358 -3.71 8.33 17.82
C GLU A 358 -3.26 6.90 17.51
N SER A 359 -4.16 5.94 17.75
CA SER A 359 -3.96 4.59 17.26
C SER A 359 -4.37 4.52 15.79
N GLY A 360 -3.52 3.90 14.99
CA GLY A 360 -3.78 3.65 13.58
C GLY A 360 -3.23 2.30 13.17
N TYR A 361 -3.34 2.04 11.87
CA TYR A 361 -2.85 0.82 11.25
C TYR A 361 -2.09 1.18 9.99
N ASP A 362 -0.91 0.61 9.80
CA ASP A 362 -0.18 0.65 8.54
C ASP A 362 0.12 -0.78 8.07
N ASP A 363 0.85 -0.93 6.96
CA ASP A 363 1.20 -2.26 6.42
C ASP A 363 2.03 -3.13 7.40
N PHE A 364 2.48 -2.59 8.56
CA PHE A 364 3.22 -3.29 9.61
C PHE A 364 2.38 -3.58 10.87
N GLY A 365 1.09 -3.25 10.83
CA GLY A 365 0.15 -3.56 11.90
C GLY A 365 -0.31 -2.32 12.67
N VAL A 366 -0.82 -2.58 13.87
CA VAL A 366 -1.32 -1.53 14.76
C VAL A 366 -0.14 -0.74 15.31
N MET A 367 -0.21 0.58 15.20
CA MET A 367 0.82 1.50 15.67
C MET A 367 0.19 2.74 16.29
N GLN A 368 0.92 3.37 17.22
CA GLN A 368 0.56 4.70 17.74
C GLN A 368 1.29 5.78 16.96
N PHE A 369 0.60 6.88 16.70
CA PHE A 369 1.13 8.04 16.00
C PHE A 369 0.97 9.27 16.88
N LEU A 370 2.05 10.02 17.04
CA LEU A 370 2.08 11.26 17.80
C LEU A 370 1.88 12.44 16.85
N PHE A 371 0.78 13.15 17.06
CA PHE A 371 0.51 14.45 16.45
C PHE A 371 1.00 15.56 17.36
N LYS A 372 1.68 16.55 16.78
CA LYS A 372 1.95 17.84 17.44
C LYS A 372 1.66 19.00 16.50
N LEU A 373 0.97 20.01 17.03
CA LEU A 373 0.83 21.33 16.45
C LEU A 373 1.64 22.32 17.27
N TYR A 374 2.51 23.07 16.60
CA TYR A 374 3.30 24.14 17.19
C TYR A 374 2.95 25.49 16.57
N ASN A 375 3.12 26.53 17.38
CA ASN A 375 3.25 27.91 16.93
C ASN A 375 4.64 28.44 17.31
N LEU A 376 5.18 29.31 16.47
CA LEU A 376 6.40 30.08 16.73
C LEU A 376 6.18 31.20 17.75
#